data_AF-F2BEV1-F1
#
_entry.id   AF-F2BEV1-F1
#
_cell.length_a   1.000
_cell.length_b   1.000
_cell.length_c   1.000
_cell.angle_alpha   90.00
_cell.angle_beta   90.00
_cell.angle_gamma   90.00
#
_symmetry.space_group_name_H-M   'P 1'
#
loop_
_entity.id
_entity.type
_entity.pdbx_description
1 polymer ?
#
loop_
_entity_poly.entity_id
_entity_poly.type
_entity_poly.pdbx_seq_one_letter_code
_entity_poly.pdbx_strand_id
1 'polypeptide(L)' 'MKHRCTHCNKLLAVGTGNFEIKCPRCKAVNRFSSLTTQNAAEHPNPQKGKNGCPKTTPSR' A
#
# COMPACT_ATOMS: atom_id res chain seq x y z
N MET A 1 11.01 1.17 -1.90
CA MET A 1 11.82 0.42 -2.88
C MET A 1 12.70 1.39 -3.67
N LYS A 2 13.80 0.91 -4.28
CA LYS A 2 14.62 1.71 -5.21
C LYS A 2 14.37 1.22 -6.64
N HIS A 3 14.01 2.13 -7.53
CA HIS A 3 13.72 1.83 -8.93
C HIS A 3 14.88 2.30 -9.81
N ARG A 4 15.49 1.36 -10.54
CA ARG A 4 16.63 1.60 -11.42
C ARG A 4 16.25 1.31 -12.86
N CYS A 5 16.88 2.02 -13.77
CA CYS A 5 16.72 1.77 -15.20
C CYS A 5 17.25 0.38 -15.58
N THR A 6 16.46 -0.41 -16.29
CA THR A 6 16.84 -1.75 -16.77
C THR A 6 18.01 -1.76 -17.74
N HIS A 7 18.25 -0.66 -18.46
CA HIS A 7 19.29 -0.60 -19.49
C HIS A 7 20.64 -0.08 -18.99
N CYS A 8 20.65 0.84 -18.02
CA CYS A 8 21.90 1.51 -17.59
C CYS A 8 22.08 1.56 -16.06
N ASN A 9 21.21 0.89 -15.30
CA ASN A 9 21.25 0.79 -13.84
C ASN A 9 21.23 2.13 -13.07
N LYS A 10 20.98 3.25 -13.77
CA LYS A 10 20.80 4.57 -13.15
C LYS A 10 19.57 4.56 -12.25
N LEU A 11 19.70 5.15 -11.06
CA LEU A 11 18.58 5.38 -10.17
C LEU A 11 17.59 6.37 -10.81
N LEU A 12 16.31 5.97 -10.84
CA LEU A 12 15.22 6.76 -11.42
C LEU A 12 14.31 7.32 -10.33
N ALA A 13 13.94 6.50 -9.34
CA ALA A 13 13.07 6.89 -8.25
C ALA A 13 13.32 6.06 -6.99
N VAL A 14 12.87 6.59 -5.86
CA VAL A 14 12.78 5.89 -4.58
C VAL A 14 11.35 6.06 -4.08
N GLY A 15 10.65 4.96 -3.87
CA GLY A 15 9.24 4.99 -3.48
C GLY A 15 8.56 3.65 -3.66
N THR A 16 7.23 3.68 -3.64
CA THR A 16 6.33 2.58 -3.94
C THR A 16 5.15 3.14 -4.70
N GLY A 17 4.67 2.42 -5.70
CA GLY A 17 3.54 2.83 -6.52
C GLY A 17 3.60 2.21 -7.91
N ASN A 18 2.62 2.56 -8.73
CA ASN A 18 2.57 2.19 -10.15
C ASN A 18 2.87 3.43 -10.97
N PHE A 19 4.01 3.45 -11.66
CA PHE A 19 4.42 4.60 -12.45
C PHE A 19 5.35 4.20 -13.58
N GLU A 20 5.45 5.09 -14.57
CA GLU A 20 6.34 4.99 -15.70
C GLU A 20 7.33 6.15 -15.69
N ILE A 21 8.63 5.87 -15.79
CA ILE A 21 9.69 6.89 -15.82
C ILE A 21 10.59 6.67 -17.02
N LYS A 22 10.75 7.73 -17.83
CA LYS A 22 11.75 7.76 -18.90
C LYS A 22 13.14 8.01 -18.31
N CYS A 23 14.10 7.14 -18.63
CA CYS A 23 15.47 7.32 -18.16
C CYS A 23 16.14 8.52 -18.85
N PRO A 24 16.74 9.47 -18.11
CA PRO A 24 17.37 10.64 -18.74
C PRO A 24 18.65 10.30 -19.51
N ARG A 25 19.35 9.21 -19.16
CA ARG A 25 20.60 8.77 -19.83
C ARG A 25 20.34 8.03 -21.14
N CYS A 26 19.65 6.89 -21.08
CA CYS A 26 19.45 6.02 -22.23
C CYS A 26 18.09 6.19 -22.93
N LYS A 27 17.22 7.07 -22.42
CA LYS A 27 15.87 7.36 -22.95
C LYS A 27 14.89 6.19 -22.95
N ALA A 28 15.28 5.02 -22.46
CA ALA A 28 14.39 3.89 -22.25
C ALA A 28 13.26 4.22 -21.27
N VAL A 29 12.05 3.79 -21.60
CA VAL A 29 10.87 3.91 -20.76
C VAL A 29 10.86 2.73 -19.79
N ASN A 30 10.79 3.01 -18.48
CA ASN A 30 10.80 1.98 -17.44
C ASN A 30 9.47 2.01 -16.69
N ARG A 31 8.76 0.88 -16.69
CA ARG A 31 7.49 0.70 -15.98
C ARG A 31 7.78 0.00 -14.66
N PHE A 32 7.31 0.59 -13.58
CA PHE A 32 7.40 0.02 -12.25
C PHE A 32 6.00 -0.17 -11.72
N SER A 33 5.68 -1.41 -11.37
CA SER A 33 4.50 -1.74 -10.60
C SER A 33 4.93 -2.24 -9.24
N SER A 34 4.46 -1.57 -8.19
CA SER A 34 4.62 -2.05 -6.81
C SER A 34 3.30 -2.68 -6.40
N LEU A 35 3.23 -4.01 -6.34
CA LEU A 35 2.14 -4.70 -5.65
C LEU A 35 2.29 -4.41 -4.15
N THR A 36 1.66 -3.33 -3.65
CA THR A 36 1.61 -3.05 -2.20
C THR A 36 0.52 -3.86 -1.48
N THR A 37 -0.15 -4.80 -2.14
CA THR A 37 -1.21 -5.64 -1.55
C THR A 37 -0.76 -7.02 -1.07
N GLN A 38 0.54 -7.28 -0.89
CA GLN A 38 0.97 -8.59 -0.39
C GLN A 38 0.79 -8.77 1.13
N ASN A 39 0.39 -7.71 1.86
CA ASN A 39 0.09 -7.78 3.31
C ASN A 39 -1.01 -6.79 3.72
N ALA A 40 -2.11 -6.69 2.96
CA ALA A 40 -3.36 -6.35 3.64
C ALA A 40 -3.75 -7.62 4.39
N ALA A 41 -3.24 -7.81 5.61
CA ALA A 41 -3.86 -8.76 6.51
C ALA A 41 -5.30 -8.25 6.67
N GLU A 42 -6.24 -8.88 5.98
CA GLU A 42 -7.65 -8.74 6.32
C GLU A 42 -7.72 -9.12 7.80
N HIS A 43 -7.90 -8.13 8.66
CA HIS A 43 -8.23 -8.41 10.04
C HIS A 43 -9.55 -9.19 9.98
N PRO A 44 -9.62 -10.47 10.37
CA PRO A 44 -10.91 -11.08 10.58
C PRO A 44 -11.57 -10.26 11.68
N ASN A 45 -12.60 -9.48 11.32
CA ASN A 45 -13.42 -8.76 12.29
C ASN A 45 -14.09 -9.81 13.21
N PRO A 46 -13.69 -9.96 14.48
CA PRO A 46 -14.23 -11.02 15.32
C PRO A 46 -15.57 -10.62 15.96
N GLN A 47 -16.09 -9.41 15.76
CA GLN A 47 -17.30 -8.95 16.47
C GLN A 47 -18.58 -9.32 15.72
N LYS A 48 -18.72 -10.64 15.58
CA LYS A 48 -19.96 -11.40 15.64
C LYS A 48 -20.75 -10.97 16.89
N GLY A 49 -22.03 -10.67 16.72
CA GLY A 49 -22.84 -9.97 17.72
C GLY A 49 -23.15 -10.71 19.03
N LYS A 50 -23.93 -9.97 19.84
CA LYS A 50 -24.70 -10.33 21.06
C LYS A 50 -24.03 -10.08 22.42
N ASN A 51 -24.09 -8.82 22.90
CA ASN A 51 -24.11 -8.53 24.34
C ASN A 51 -24.96 -7.27 24.57
N GLY A 52 -26.15 -7.45 25.15
CA GLY A 52 -27.10 -6.38 25.42
C GLY A 52 -26.59 -5.37 26.45
N CYS A 53 -26.99 -4.12 26.27
CA CYS A 53 -26.77 -3.04 27.23
C CYS A 53 -27.76 -3.19 28.39
N PRO A 54 -27.32 -3.40 29.65
CA PRO A 54 -28.21 -3.21 30.78
C PRO A 54 -28.45 -1.71 30.94
N LYS A 55 -29.71 -1.28 30.78
CA LYS A 55 -30.15 0.09 31.06
C LYS A 55 -29.95 0.37 32.56
N THR A 56 -28.92 1.12 32.92
CA THR A 56 -28.86 1.79 34.23
C THR A 56 -29.66 3.08 34.15
N THR A 57 -30.83 3.08 34.78
CA THR A 57 -31.62 4.28 35.06
C THR A 57 -30.91 5.15 36.10
N PRO A 58 -30.64 6.44 35.84
CA PRO A 58 -30.34 7.39 36.89
C PRO A 58 -31.66 7.99 37.41
N SER A 59 -31.93 7.78 38.69
CA SER A 59 -32.92 8.53 39.47
C SER A 59 -32.31 9.88 39.84
N ARG A 60 -32.98 10.98 39.47
CA ARG A 60 -33.01 12.22 40.25
C ARG A 60 -34.19 13.10 39.84
#